data_AF-A0A927ZF54-F1
#
_entry.id   AF-A0A927ZF54-F1
#
_cell.length_a   1.000
_cell.length_b   1.000
_cell.length_c   1.000
_cell.angle_alpha   90.00
_cell.angle_beta   90.00
_cell.angle_gamma   90.00
#
_symmetry.space_group_name_H-M   'P 1'
#
loop_
_entity.id
_entity.type
_entity.pdbx_description
1 polymer ?
#
loop_
_entity_poly.entity_id
_entity_poly.type
_entity_poly.pdbx_seq_one_letter_code
_entity_poly.pdbx_strand_id
1 'polypeptide(L)'
;MNVLDYSIRAGKLFRKTEEGRALLEAKNSIDEKYKIDNTCFSEYLQYVRGKETQFYFFAWQVAYDAFISVIDDKEFEYRQLFLKTAELLKDDNDVKVLIDIANKVGKVFDNLSSLCLTGGDVEKNVSKEWKFKMKNAISDVQLAVQRTLLASTIASYYGENMNLLNNEITKKYLDEREARQFLPFSREALSCASKYGELSEEEKTLYEKMFLVREAINKGFFYGFWENVNELTADDIIDGNEFNQGVLREIVFSHENNTSSFSHSWLYKIWNKEGYFYLMAHKKEVKIIPQEGGKSTVTGIIYPTDDRRLFVEEPS
;
A
#
# COMPACT_ATOMS: atom_id res chain seq x y z
N MET A 1 14.44 4.52 12.84
CA MET A 1 13.79 3.80 11.73
C MET A 1 12.57 3.14 12.32
N ASN A 2 11.42 3.54 11.81
CA ASN A 2 10.12 3.00 12.16
C ASN A 2 9.84 1.74 11.33
N VAL A 3 8.68 1.10 11.51
CA VAL A 3 8.27 -0.10 10.75
C VAL A 3 8.32 0.15 9.25
N LEU A 4 7.86 1.31 8.79
CA LEU A 4 7.82 1.67 7.36
C LEU A 4 9.23 1.76 6.76
N ASP A 5 10.17 2.41 7.44
CA ASP A 5 11.59 2.50 7.06
C ASP A 5 12.22 1.12 6.85
N TYR A 6 12.05 0.23 7.84
CA TYR A 6 12.60 -1.13 7.76
C TYR A 6 11.92 -1.93 6.63
N SER A 7 10.62 -1.73 6.43
CA SER A 7 9.85 -2.40 5.38
C SER A 7 10.28 -1.95 3.98
N ILE A 8 10.59 -0.66 3.77
CA ILE A 8 11.17 -0.14 2.52
C ILE A 8 12.51 -0.81 2.23
N ARG A 9 13.37 -0.93 3.24
CA ARG A 9 14.66 -1.63 3.10
C ARG A 9 14.47 -3.11 2.76
N ALA A 10 13.51 -3.78 3.39
CA ALA A 10 13.18 -5.16 3.10
C ALA A 10 12.63 -5.32 1.67
N GLY A 11 11.76 -4.43 1.20
CA GLY A 11 11.28 -4.38 -0.18
C GLY A 11 12.41 -4.27 -1.22
N LYS A 12 13.38 -3.37 -0.99
CA LYS A 12 14.58 -3.22 -1.84
C LYS A 12 15.44 -4.48 -1.92
N LEU A 13 15.45 -5.29 -0.86
CA LEU A 13 16.15 -6.57 -0.84
C LEU A 13 15.31 -7.69 -1.46
N PHE A 14 14.00 -7.66 -1.26
CA PHE A 14 13.04 -8.58 -1.87
C PHE A 14 13.11 -8.49 -3.40
N ARG A 15 13.24 -7.28 -3.95
CA ARG A 15 13.53 -7.01 -5.36
C ARG A 15 14.69 -7.85 -5.93
N LYS A 16 15.67 -8.21 -5.10
CA LYS A 16 16.90 -8.91 -5.51
C LYS A 16 16.82 -10.42 -5.35
N THR A 17 15.69 -10.96 -4.88
CA THR A 17 15.41 -12.40 -4.82
C THR A 17 15.11 -12.96 -6.22
N GLU A 18 14.99 -14.27 -6.34
CA GLU A 18 14.64 -14.91 -7.62
C GLU A 18 13.23 -14.50 -8.05
N GLU A 19 12.28 -14.54 -7.11
CA GLU A 19 10.89 -14.14 -7.30
C GLU A 19 10.78 -12.67 -7.74
N GLY A 20 11.55 -11.81 -7.08
CA GLY A 20 11.60 -10.38 -7.42
C GLY A 20 12.20 -10.10 -8.80
N ARG A 21 13.28 -10.80 -9.18
CA ARG A 21 13.88 -10.66 -10.52
C ARG A 21 12.96 -11.18 -11.60
N ALA A 22 12.31 -12.31 -11.39
CA ALA A 22 11.35 -12.87 -12.35
C ALA A 22 10.22 -11.88 -12.66
N LEU A 23 9.69 -11.19 -11.65
CA LEU A 23 8.67 -10.15 -11.86
C LEU A 23 9.22 -8.93 -12.62
N LEU A 24 10.43 -8.48 -12.31
CA LEU A 24 11.07 -7.38 -13.04
C LEU A 24 11.31 -7.74 -14.51
N GLU A 25 11.79 -8.95 -14.78
CA GLU A 25 12.04 -9.44 -16.14
C GLU A 25 10.72 -9.53 -16.94
N ALA A 26 9.67 -10.11 -16.36
CA ALA A 26 8.36 -10.17 -17.00
C ALA A 26 7.79 -8.78 -17.28
N LYS A 27 7.90 -7.85 -16.31
CA LYS A 27 7.43 -6.47 -16.48
C LYS A 27 8.22 -5.73 -17.57
N ASN A 28 9.55 -5.85 -17.56
CA ASN A 28 10.39 -5.22 -18.58
C ASN A 28 10.07 -5.74 -19.99
N SER A 29 9.82 -7.04 -20.13
CA SER A 29 9.42 -7.64 -21.41
C SER A 29 8.08 -7.06 -21.91
N ILE A 30 7.11 -6.88 -21.02
CA ILE A 30 5.82 -6.24 -21.34
C ILE A 30 6.00 -4.76 -21.70
N ASP A 31 6.77 -4.01 -20.91
CA ASP A 31 7.06 -2.61 -21.20
C ASP A 31 7.75 -2.46 -22.57
N GLU A 32 8.65 -3.40 -22.93
CA GLU A 32 9.31 -3.42 -24.25
C GLU A 32 8.36 -3.76 -25.40
N LYS A 33 7.47 -4.73 -25.20
CA LYS A 33 6.45 -5.11 -26.18
C LYS A 33 5.51 -3.95 -26.51
N TYR A 34 5.19 -3.12 -25.51
CA TYR A 34 4.21 -2.04 -25.62
C TYR A 34 4.82 -0.63 -25.64
N LYS A 35 6.14 -0.50 -25.84
CA LYS A 35 6.91 0.76 -25.82
C LYS A 35 6.43 1.84 -26.79
N ILE A 36 5.70 1.48 -27.85
CA ILE A 36 5.20 2.40 -28.89
C ILE A 36 3.69 2.57 -28.71
N ASP A 37 3.25 3.77 -28.31
CA ASP A 37 1.87 4.31 -28.29
C ASP A 37 0.74 3.29 -28.46
N ASN A 38 0.73 2.24 -27.64
CA ASN A 38 -0.40 1.33 -27.57
C ASN A 38 -1.38 1.92 -26.58
N THR A 39 -2.31 2.73 -27.10
CA THR A 39 -3.34 3.40 -26.30
C THR A 39 -4.11 2.39 -25.45
N CYS A 40 -4.46 1.24 -26.00
CA CYS A 40 -5.19 0.19 -25.30
C CYS A 40 -4.39 -0.37 -24.11
N PHE A 41 -3.12 -0.75 -24.31
CA PHE A 41 -2.30 -1.23 -23.20
C PHE A 41 -2.03 -0.12 -22.16
N SER A 42 -1.94 1.13 -22.59
CA SER A 42 -1.79 2.28 -21.70
C SER A 42 -3.00 2.48 -20.78
N GLU A 43 -4.22 2.27 -21.29
CA GLU A 43 -5.45 2.27 -20.48
C GLU A 43 -5.41 1.19 -19.40
N TYR A 44 -5.01 -0.03 -19.77
CA TYR A 44 -4.83 -1.13 -18.81
C TYR A 44 -3.81 -0.78 -17.72
N LEU A 45 -2.65 -0.27 -18.11
CA LEU A 45 -1.59 0.09 -17.17
C LEU A 45 -2.03 1.23 -16.22
N GLN A 46 -2.80 2.21 -16.70
CA GLN A 46 -3.38 3.25 -15.84
C GLN A 46 -4.32 2.63 -14.79
N TYR A 47 -5.15 1.66 -15.19
CA TYR A 47 -6.03 0.97 -14.25
C TYR A 47 -5.26 0.15 -13.22
N VAL A 48 -4.22 -0.60 -13.64
CA VAL A 48 -3.31 -1.30 -12.72
C VAL A 48 -2.74 -0.34 -11.68
N ARG A 49 -2.17 0.79 -12.11
CA ARG A 49 -1.59 1.82 -11.23
C ARG A 49 -2.61 2.42 -10.24
N GLY A 50 -3.87 2.54 -10.65
CA GLY A 50 -4.96 2.96 -9.78
C GLY A 50 -5.35 1.91 -8.72
N LYS A 51 -4.99 0.64 -8.92
CA LYS A 51 -5.27 -0.47 -8.00
C LYS A 51 -4.09 -0.85 -7.10
N GLU A 52 -2.87 -0.41 -7.42
CA GLU A 52 -1.65 -0.70 -6.65
C GLU A 52 -1.71 -0.22 -5.19
N THR A 53 -2.52 0.81 -4.88
CA THR A 53 -2.68 1.33 -3.51
C THR A 53 -3.37 0.36 -2.54
N GLN A 54 -4.21 -0.52 -3.08
CA GLN A 54 -5.06 -1.45 -2.34
C GLN A 54 -4.57 -2.89 -2.53
N PHE A 55 -4.29 -3.26 -3.78
CA PHE A 55 -4.04 -4.64 -4.17
C PHE A 55 -2.56 -4.96 -4.41
N TYR A 56 -1.68 -3.97 -4.36
CA TYR A 56 -0.23 -4.16 -4.48
C TYR A 56 0.14 -4.99 -5.72
N PHE A 57 0.78 -6.15 -5.56
CA PHE A 57 1.18 -7.03 -6.65
C PHE A 57 -0.01 -7.69 -7.37
N PHE A 58 -1.16 -7.84 -6.71
CA PHE A 58 -2.39 -8.38 -7.30
C PHE A 58 -3.14 -7.36 -8.17
N ALA A 59 -2.69 -6.09 -8.20
CA ALA A 59 -3.31 -5.05 -9.02
C ALA A 59 -3.40 -5.43 -10.51
N TRP A 60 -2.43 -6.20 -11.02
CA TRP A 60 -2.44 -6.74 -12.39
C TRP A 60 -3.63 -7.68 -12.62
N GLN A 61 -3.85 -8.65 -11.73
CA GLN A 61 -4.98 -9.58 -11.82
C GLN A 61 -6.32 -8.83 -11.69
N VAL A 62 -6.43 -7.94 -10.71
CA VAL A 62 -7.67 -7.16 -10.47
C VAL A 62 -8.02 -6.30 -11.69
N ALA A 63 -7.02 -5.68 -12.30
CA ALA A 63 -7.21 -4.94 -13.54
C ALA A 63 -7.63 -5.87 -14.69
N TYR A 64 -6.94 -7.01 -14.84
CA TYR A 64 -7.22 -7.97 -15.91
C TYR A 64 -8.66 -8.47 -15.84
N ASP A 65 -9.10 -8.92 -14.67
CA ASP A 65 -10.47 -9.43 -14.47
C ASP A 65 -11.52 -8.37 -14.78
N ALA A 66 -11.26 -7.10 -14.40
CA ALA A 66 -12.14 -5.99 -14.73
C ALA A 66 -12.28 -5.81 -16.25
N PHE A 67 -11.18 -5.83 -17.01
CA PHE A 67 -11.23 -5.71 -18.46
C PHE A 67 -11.85 -6.93 -19.15
N ILE A 68 -11.53 -8.15 -18.71
CA ILE A 68 -12.11 -9.36 -19.29
C ILE A 68 -13.63 -9.41 -19.07
N SER A 69 -14.12 -8.95 -17.93
CA SER A 69 -15.57 -8.90 -17.66
C SER A 69 -16.35 -8.02 -18.67
N VAL A 70 -15.71 -7.00 -19.23
CA VAL A 70 -16.32 -6.10 -20.25
C VAL A 70 -16.66 -6.86 -21.54
N ILE A 71 -15.96 -7.95 -21.85
CA ILE A 71 -16.20 -8.72 -23.08
C ILE A 71 -17.60 -9.31 -23.06
N ASP A 72 -18.05 -9.82 -21.91
CA ASP A 72 -19.32 -10.52 -21.76
C ASP A 72 -20.46 -9.62 -21.25
N ASP A 73 -20.13 -8.51 -20.56
CA ASP A 73 -21.13 -7.56 -20.06
C ASP A 73 -21.60 -6.60 -21.17
N LYS A 74 -22.68 -6.99 -21.85
CA LYS A 74 -23.30 -6.18 -22.93
C LYS A 74 -24.04 -4.93 -22.44
N GLU A 75 -24.38 -4.87 -21.16
CA GLU A 75 -25.14 -3.76 -20.57
C GLU A 75 -24.23 -2.67 -20.00
N PHE A 76 -22.91 -2.91 -19.93
CA PHE A 76 -21.95 -1.92 -19.47
C PHE A 76 -21.89 -0.70 -20.40
N GLU A 77 -22.27 0.48 -19.86
CA GLU A 77 -22.41 1.75 -20.58
C GLU A 77 -21.16 2.14 -21.38
N TYR A 78 -19.97 1.89 -20.83
CA TYR A 78 -18.70 2.25 -21.46
C TYR A 78 -18.01 1.07 -22.17
N ARG A 79 -18.74 -0.03 -22.43
CA ARG A 79 -18.17 -1.25 -23.03
C ARG A 79 -17.35 -0.98 -24.29
N GLN A 80 -17.86 -0.15 -25.20
CA GLN A 80 -17.19 0.14 -26.47
C GLN A 80 -15.84 0.86 -26.28
N LEU A 81 -15.67 1.61 -25.20
CA LEU A 81 -14.41 2.28 -24.88
C LEU A 81 -13.32 1.26 -24.54
N PHE A 82 -13.66 0.25 -23.75
CA PHE A 82 -12.68 -0.70 -23.18
C PHE A 82 -12.59 -2.03 -23.93
N LEU A 83 -13.51 -2.31 -24.87
CA LEU A 83 -13.58 -3.60 -25.56
C LEU A 83 -12.28 -3.94 -26.30
N LYS A 84 -11.68 -2.98 -27.00
CA LYS A 84 -10.41 -3.19 -27.72
C LYS A 84 -9.27 -3.58 -26.78
N THR A 85 -9.22 -2.92 -25.62
CA THR A 85 -8.24 -3.23 -24.58
C THR A 85 -8.49 -4.63 -24.00
N ALA A 86 -9.74 -4.99 -23.74
CA ALA A 86 -10.10 -6.31 -23.26
C ALA A 86 -9.76 -7.43 -24.25
N GLU A 87 -10.04 -7.23 -25.55
CA GLU A 87 -9.70 -8.18 -26.62
C GLU A 87 -8.18 -8.35 -26.74
N LEU A 88 -7.41 -7.26 -26.71
CA LEU A 88 -5.94 -7.31 -26.70
C LEU A 88 -5.42 -8.13 -25.51
N LEU A 89 -5.93 -7.87 -24.30
CA LEU A 89 -5.49 -8.58 -23.09
C LEU A 89 -5.90 -10.07 -23.11
N LYS A 90 -7.07 -10.39 -23.68
CA LYS A 90 -7.55 -11.77 -23.79
C LYS A 90 -6.62 -12.64 -24.62
N ASP A 91 -6.08 -12.09 -25.70
CA ASP A 91 -5.25 -12.83 -26.65
C ASP A 91 -3.75 -12.77 -26.33
N ASP A 92 -3.32 -11.89 -25.40
CA ASP A 92 -1.93 -11.74 -25.02
C ASP A 92 -1.49 -12.72 -23.92
N ASN A 93 -0.71 -13.73 -24.30
CA ASN A 93 -0.11 -14.69 -23.36
C ASN A 93 0.99 -14.09 -22.47
N ASP A 94 1.75 -13.09 -22.94
CA ASP A 94 2.83 -12.49 -22.15
C ASP A 94 2.24 -11.73 -20.96
N VAL A 95 1.10 -11.07 -21.16
CA VAL A 95 0.38 -10.37 -20.08
C VAL A 95 -0.10 -11.37 -19.04
N LYS A 96 -0.64 -12.52 -19.46
CA LYS A 96 -1.06 -13.60 -18.53
C LYS A 96 0.12 -14.15 -17.75
N VAL A 97 1.29 -14.33 -18.39
CA VAL A 97 2.52 -14.75 -17.73
C VAL A 97 2.96 -13.72 -16.69
N LEU A 98 2.92 -12.42 -17.02
CA LEU A 98 3.19 -11.35 -16.05
C LEU A 98 2.24 -11.42 -14.86
N ILE A 99 0.94 -11.59 -15.10
CA ILE A 99 -0.08 -11.71 -14.05
C ILE A 99 0.19 -12.92 -13.15
N ASP A 100 0.50 -14.08 -13.73
CA ASP A 100 0.82 -15.30 -12.97
C ASP A 100 2.05 -15.12 -12.07
N ILE A 101 3.09 -14.46 -12.59
CA ILE A 101 4.30 -14.14 -11.82
C ILE A 101 3.96 -13.12 -10.72
N ALA A 102 3.22 -12.06 -11.05
CA ALA A 102 2.80 -11.04 -10.08
C ALA A 102 1.96 -11.65 -8.95
N ASN A 103 1.05 -12.58 -9.26
CA ASN A 103 0.25 -13.31 -8.27
C ASN A 103 1.12 -14.21 -7.37
N LYS A 104 2.14 -14.89 -7.93
CA LYS A 104 3.09 -15.68 -7.13
C LYS A 104 3.90 -14.78 -6.19
N VAL A 105 4.40 -13.65 -6.68
CA VAL A 105 5.09 -12.64 -5.86
C VAL A 105 4.15 -12.06 -4.81
N GLY A 106 2.90 -11.78 -5.15
CA GLY A 106 1.87 -11.30 -4.23
C GLY A 106 1.65 -12.27 -3.06
N LYS A 107 1.56 -13.57 -3.32
CA LYS A 107 1.45 -14.60 -2.28
C LYS A 107 2.67 -14.62 -1.34
N VAL A 108 3.87 -14.48 -1.91
CA VAL A 108 5.10 -14.37 -1.09
C VAL A 108 5.05 -13.10 -0.24
N PHE A 109 4.64 -11.98 -0.83
CA PHE A 109 4.45 -10.70 -0.14
C PHE A 109 3.44 -10.78 1.01
N ASP A 110 2.28 -11.41 0.82
CA ASP A 110 1.27 -11.59 1.87
C ASP A 110 1.83 -12.44 3.02
N ASN A 111 2.54 -13.52 2.69
CA ASN A 111 3.21 -14.35 3.68
C ASN A 111 4.25 -13.55 4.47
N LEU A 112 5.03 -12.69 3.80
CA LEU A 112 5.99 -11.81 4.46
C LEU A 112 5.31 -10.80 5.37
N SER A 113 4.24 -10.16 4.91
CA SER A 113 3.49 -9.18 5.69
C SER A 113 2.93 -9.82 6.97
N SER A 114 2.28 -10.98 6.83
CA SER A 114 1.76 -11.77 7.96
C SER A 114 2.88 -12.22 8.91
N LEU A 115 4.00 -12.71 8.37
CA LEU A 115 5.17 -13.11 9.15
C LEU A 115 5.76 -11.93 9.95
N CYS A 116 5.85 -10.74 9.34
CA CYS A 116 6.32 -9.52 9.99
C CYS A 116 5.38 -9.09 11.12
N LEU A 117 4.07 -9.14 10.87
CA LEU A 117 3.05 -8.70 11.82
C LEU A 117 2.94 -9.64 13.04
N THR A 118 3.04 -10.95 12.81
CA THR A 118 2.85 -11.98 13.84
C THR A 118 4.12 -12.36 14.60
N GLY A 119 5.31 -12.01 14.08
CA GLY A 119 6.59 -12.39 14.69
C GLY A 119 6.95 -13.87 14.51
N GLY A 120 6.44 -14.53 13.47
CA GLY A 120 6.73 -15.94 13.20
C GLY A 120 8.21 -16.21 12.86
N ASP A 121 8.58 -17.50 12.89
CA ASP A 121 9.96 -17.95 12.66
C ASP A 121 10.40 -17.72 11.19
N VAL A 122 11.32 -16.76 10.99
CA VAL A 122 11.80 -16.38 9.65
C VAL A 122 12.45 -17.57 8.95
N GLU A 123 13.25 -18.38 9.64
CA GLU A 123 14.00 -19.48 9.00
C GLU A 123 13.08 -20.60 8.50
N LYS A 124 11.89 -20.75 9.10
CA LYS A 124 10.89 -21.75 8.67
C LYS A 124 9.93 -21.24 7.60
N ASN A 125 9.67 -19.95 7.56
CA ASN A 125 8.58 -19.38 6.75
C ASN A 125 9.05 -18.66 5.49
N VAL A 126 10.37 -18.50 5.28
CA VAL A 126 10.93 -17.88 4.07
C VAL A 126 11.77 -18.88 3.28
N SER A 127 12.00 -18.57 2.00
CA SER A 127 12.82 -19.42 1.13
C SER A 127 14.23 -19.61 1.70
N LYS A 128 14.72 -20.86 1.64
CA LYS A 128 16.08 -21.21 2.09
C LYS A 128 17.16 -20.61 1.21
N GLU A 129 16.85 -20.37 -0.06
CA GLU A 129 17.75 -19.77 -1.04
C GLU A 129 17.96 -18.26 -0.83
N TRP A 130 17.11 -17.64 -0.01
CA TRP A 130 17.26 -16.23 0.29
C TRP A 130 18.49 -15.95 1.13
N LYS A 131 19.25 -14.96 0.70
CA LYS A 131 20.46 -14.51 1.39
C LYS A 131 20.13 -14.06 2.81
N PHE A 132 21.08 -14.29 3.73
CA PHE A 132 21.02 -13.86 5.13
C PHE A 132 20.59 -12.38 5.29
N LYS A 133 21.06 -11.49 4.40
CA LYS A 133 20.68 -10.06 4.43
C LYS A 133 19.17 -9.84 4.26
N MET A 134 18.49 -10.64 3.45
CA MET A 134 17.03 -10.56 3.27
C MET A 134 16.30 -11.07 4.52
N LYS A 135 16.73 -12.21 5.05
CA LYS A 135 16.17 -12.78 6.29
C LYS A 135 16.30 -11.82 7.46
N ASN A 136 17.47 -11.22 7.65
CA ASN A 136 17.69 -10.19 8.67
C ASN A 136 16.81 -8.96 8.47
N ALA A 137 16.57 -8.54 7.23
CA ALA A 137 15.70 -7.38 6.98
C ALA A 137 14.26 -7.66 7.41
N ILE A 138 13.78 -8.90 7.28
CA ILE A 138 12.47 -9.33 7.78
C ILE A 138 12.47 -9.34 9.30
N SER A 139 13.51 -9.88 9.94
CA SER A 139 13.66 -9.83 11.41
C SER A 139 13.73 -8.40 11.93
N ASP A 140 14.38 -7.47 11.22
CA ASP A 140 14.42 -6.06 11.58
C ASP A 140 13.00 -5.44 11.56
N VAL A 141 12.18 -5.78 10.57
CA VAL A 141 10.77 -5.37 10.51
C VAL A 141 9.99 -5.97 11.70
N GLN A 142 10.14 -7.26 11.99
CA GLN A 142 9.49 -7.90 13.15
C GLN A 142 9.87 -7.23 14.47
N LEU A 143 11.15 -6.88 14.66
CA LEU A 143 11.62 -6.16 15.85
C LEU A 143 11.05 -4.74 15.92
N ALA A 144 10.83 -4.07 14.79
CA ALA A 144 10.15 -2.78 14.75
C ALA A 144 8.67 -2.91 15.11
N VAL A 145 7.97 -3.92 14.57
CA VAL A 145 6.57 -4.23 14.91
C VAL A 145 6.43 -4.53 16.39
N GLN A 146 7.32 -5.35 16.97
CA GLN A 146 7.32 -5.64 18.41
C GLN A 146 7.44 -4.37 19.26
N ARG A 147 8.28 -3.41 18.83
CA ARG A 147 8.47 -2.13 19.52
C ARG A 147 7.21 -1.25 19.50
N THR A 148 6.27 -1.46 18.59
CA THR A 148 4.97 -0.76 18.59
C THR A 148 4.08 -1.16 19.78
N LEU A 149 4.37 -2.32 20.40
CA LEU A 149 3.56 -2.98 21.43
C LEU A 149 2.22 -3.56 20.94
N LEU A 150 2.01 -3.67 19.62
CA LEU A 150 0.86 -4.32 18.98
C LEU A 150 0.47 -5.64 19.67
N ALA A 151 1.37 -6.62 19.68
CA ALA A 151 1.06 -7.97 20.17
C ALA A 151 0.72 -7.99 21.68
N SER A 152 1.47 -7.25 22.50
CA SER A 152 1.23 -7.17 23.94
C SER A 152 -0.07 -6.47 24.28
N THR A 153 -0.40 -5.37 23.58
CA THR A 153 -1.64 -4.63 23.80
C THR A 153 -2.84 -5.46 23.38
N ILE A 154 -2.78 -6.08 22.20
CA ILE A 154 -3.85 -6.97 21.72
C ILE A 154 -4.06 -8.14 22.69
N ALA A 155 -2.98 -8.80 23.14
CA ALA A 155 -3.09 -9.92 24.08
C ALA A 155 -3.72 -9.50 25.41
N SER A 156 -3.35 -8.33 25.93
CA SER A 156 -3.93 -7.78 27.17
C SER A 156 -5.40 -7.44 26.98
N TYR A 157 -5.72 -6.75 25.88
CA TYR A 157 -7.09 -6.39 25.52
C TYR A 157 -8.00 -7.61 25.37
N TYR A 158 -7.51 -8.69 24.74
CA TYR A 158 -8.24 -9.96 24.64
C TYR A 158 -8.38 -10.68 25.97
N GLY A 159 -7.38 -10.61 26.86
CA GLY A 159 -7.47 -11.17 28.20
C GLY A 159 -8.60 -10.55 29.02
N GLU A 160 -8.83 -9.25 28.84
CA GLU A 160 -9.91 -8.50 29.49
C GLU A 160 -11.26 -8.65 28.76
N ASN A 161 -11.24 -8.90 27.44
CA ASN A 161 -12.42 -9.00 26.58
C ASN A 161 -12.50 -10.36 25.86
N MET A 162 -12.57 -11.46 26.61
CA MET A 162 -12.44 -12.83 26.06
C MET A 162 -13.42 -13.23 24.94
N ASN A 163 -14.54 -12.53 24.77
CA ASN A 163 -15.52 -12.80 23.70
C ASN A 163 -15.38 -11.89 22.47
N LEU A 164 -14.39 -10.98 22.44
CA LEU A 164 -14.25 -9.94 21.41
C LEU A 164 -14.16 -10.52 19.99
N LEU A 165 -13.27 -11.49 19.74
CA LEU A 165 -13.15 -12.14 18.43
C LEU A 165 -14.34 -13.03 18.09
N ASN A 166 -15.16 -13.41 19.06
CA ASN A 166 -16.37 -14.19 18.84
C ASN A 166 -17.61 -13.31 18.66
N ASN A 167 -17.50 -12.01 18.92
CA ASN A 167 -18.56 -11.04 18.70
C ASN A 167 -18.82 -10.88 17.19
N GLU A 168 -20.06 -11.16 16.77
CA GLU A 168 -20.47 -11.05 15.37
C GLU A 168 -20.28 -9.63 14.81
N ILE A 169 -20.46 -8.60 15.64
CA ILE A 169 -20.30 -7.20 15.22
C ILE A 169 -18.82 -6.91 14.92
N THR A 170 -17.92 -7.36 15.80
CA THR A 170 -16.47 -7.24 15.58
C THR A 170 -16.04 -7.96 14.31
N LYS A 171 -16.52 -9.20 14.09
CA LYS A 171 -16.22 -9.95 12.85
C LYS A 171 -16.71 -9.19 11.63
N LYS A 172 -17.96 -8.73 11.62
CA LYS A 172 -18.52 -7.93 10.50
C LYS A 172 -17.70 -6.67 10.22
N TYR A 173 -17.28 -5.96 11.27
CA TYR A 173 -16.43 -4.78 11.12
C TYR A 173 -15.08 -5.13 10.47
N LEU A 174 -14.38 -6.15 11.00
CA LEU A 174 -13.08 -6.57 10.48
C LEU A 174 -13.19 -7.11 9.05
N ASP A 175 -14.24 -7.88 8.73
CA ASP A 175 -14.52 -8.40 7.39
C ASP A 175 -14.79 -7.26 6.39
N GLU A 176 -15.62 -6.27 6.76
CA GLU A 176 -15.86 -5.09 5.90
C GLU A 176 -14.57 -4.28 5.75
N ARG A 177 -13.78 -4.10 6.82
CA ARG A 177 -12.50 -3.39 6.75
C ARG A 177 -11.53 -4.07 5.80
N GLU A 178 -11.45 -5.40 5.83
CA GLU A 178 -10.60 -6.14 4.91
C GLU A 178 -11.08 -6.12 3.47
N ALA A 179 -12.39 -6.20 3.25
CA ALA A 179 -12.94 -6.12 1.91
C ALA A 179 -12.74 -4.73 1.27
N ARG A 180 -12.79 -3.67 2.09
CA ARG A 180 -12.68 -2.28 1.62
C ARG A 180 -11.24 -1.81 1.43
N GLN A 181 -10.30 -2.34 2.22
CA GLN A 181 -8.89 -1.96 2.20
C GLN A 181 -8.65 -0.44 2.27
N PHE A 182 -9.52 0.28 3.00
CA PHE A 182 -9.35 1.71 3.21
C PHE A 182 -8.08 1.99 4.01
N LEU A 183 -7.38 3.06 3.63
CA LEU A 183 -6.22 3.52 4.35
C LEU A 183 -6.63 3.87 5.80
N PRO A 184 -5.91 3.37 6.81
CA PRO A 184 -6.32 3.55 8.21
C PRO A 184 -6.36 5.01 8.62
N PHE A 185 -7.35 5.39 9.44
CA PHE A 185 -7.64 6.78 9.82
C PHE A 185 -8.02 7.73 8.67
N SER A 186 -8.24 7.24 7.45
CA SER A 186 -8.82 8.04 6.37
C SER A 186 -10.28 8.39 6.67
N ARG A 187 -10.83 9.40 5.98
CA ARG A 187 -12.25 9.74 6.13
C ARG A 187 -13.16 8.55 5.83
N GLU A 188 -12.81 7.73 4.84
CA GLU A 188 -13.53 6.52 4.48
C GLU A 188 -13.44 5.44 5.57
N ALA A 189 -12.26 5.25 6.16
CA ALA A 189 -12.08 4.29 7.26
C ALA A 189 -12.89 4.70 8.51
N LEU A 190 -12.86 5.98 8.88
CA LEU A 190 -13.64 6.51 10.00
C LEU A 190 -15.15 6.46 9.72
N SER A 191 -15.57 6.74 8.48
CA SER A 191 -16.95 6.58 8.04
C SER A 191 -17.40 5.11 8.07
N CYS A 192 -16.51 4.16 7.76
CA CYS A 192 -16.79 2.74 7.91
C CYS A 192 -16.97 2.37 9.40
N ALA A 193 -16.05 2.81 10.27
CA ALA A 193 -16.09 2.53 11.70
C ALA A 193 -17.31 3.13 12.41
N SER A 194 -17.81 4.29 11.97
CA SER A 194 -18.98 4.95 12.56
C SER A 194 -20.28 4.17 12.39
N LYS A 195 -20.37 3.27 11.41
CA LYS A 195 -21.51 2.37 11.23
C LYS A 195 -21.62 1.30 12.33
N TYR A 196 -20.54 1.07 13.06
CA TYR A 196 -20.43 0.06 14.11
C TYR A 196 -20.44 0.76 15.48
N GLY A 197 -21.56 1.41 15.80
CA GLY A 197 -21.72 2.20 17.03
C GLY A 197 -21.64 1.38 18.32
N GLU A 198 -21.83 0.07 18.24
CA GLU A 198 -21.70 -0.84 19.37
C GLU A 198 -20.25 -1.13 19.77
N LEU A 199 -19.29 -0.87 18.88
CA LEU A 199 -17.87 -0.92 19.21
C LEU A 199 -17.47 0.39 19.90
N SER A 200 -16.75 0.27 21.00
CA SER A 200 -16.13 1.40 21.69
C SER A 200 -15.10 2.11 20.79
N GLU A 201 -14.88 3.39 21.05
CA GLU A 201 -13.85 4.16 20.33
C GLU A 201 -12.44 3.62 20.59
N GLU A 202 -12.21 3.00 21.75
CA GLU A 202 -10.96 2.31 22.07
C GLU A 202 -10.75 1.09 21.15
N GLU A 203 -11.77 0.26 20.93
CA GLU A 203 -11.71 -0.89 20.01
C GLU A 203 -11.46 -0.44 18.57
N LYS A 204 -12.20 0.56 18.10
CA LYS A 204 -12.03 1.11 16.74
C LYS A 204 -10.61 1.64 16.55
N THR A 205 -10.12 2.41 17.53
CA THR A 205 -8.76 2.97 17.49
C THR A 205 -7.70 1.87 17.51
N LEU A 206 -7.89 0.83 18.34
CA LEU A 206 -7.03 -0.33 18.39
C LEU A 206 -6.93 -0.99 17.01
N TYR A 207 -8.07 -1.29 16.38
CA TYR A 207 -8.10 -1.91 15.05
C TYR A 207 -7.48 -1.02 13.96
N GLU A 208 -7.76 0.28 13.96
CA GLU A 208 -7.16 1.19 12.97
C GLU A 208 -5.63 1.28 13.15
N LYS A 209 -5.10 1.27 14.38
CA LYS A 209 -3.66 1.14 14.62
C LYS A 209 -3.10 -0.19 14.10
N MET A 210 -3.83 -1.30 14.25
CA MET A 210 -3.43 -2.60 13.69
C MET A 210 -3.32 -2.54 12.16
N PHE A 211 -4.35 -2.02 11.50
CA PHE A 211 -4.34 -1.85 10.05
C PHE A 211 -3.24 -0.89 9.61
N LEU A 212 -2.92 0.15 10.40
CA LEU A 212 -1.85 1.10 10.09
C LEU A 212 -0.48 0.42 10.06
N VAL A 213 -0.16 -0.40 11.07
CA VAL A 213 1.12 -1.15 11.10
C VAL A 213 1.20 -2.12 9.92
N ARG A 214 0.11 -2.82 9.61
CA ARG A 214 0.06 -3.70 8.44
C ARG A 214 0.26 -2.92 7.13
N GLU A 215 -0.39 -1.77 6.97
CA GLU A 215 -0.24 -0.92 5.80
C GLU A 215 1.18 -0.34 5.68
N ALA A 216 1.82 0.01 6.80
CA ALA A 216 3.23 0.42 6.81
C ALA A 216 4.15 -0.71 6.32
N ILE A 217 3.90 -1.95 6.73
CA ILE A 217 4.62 -3.12 6.21
C ILE A 217 4.35 -3.27 4.70
N ASN A 218 3.09 -3.31 4.30
CA ASN A 218 2.67 -3.53 2.92
C ASN A 218 3.22 -2.48 1.96
N LYS A 219 2.93 -1.19 2.22
CA LYS A 219 3.42 -0.08 1.40
C LYS A 219 4.94 0.00 1.44
N GLY A 220 5.56 -0.22 2.59
CA GLY A 220 7.01 -0.24 2.70
C GLY A 220 7.64 -1.30 1.78
N PHE A 221 7.21 -2.56 1.90
CA PHE A 221 7.68 -3.64 1.02
C PHE A 221 7.41 -3.35 -0.46
N PHE A 222 6.19 -2.93 -0.81
CA PHE A 222 5.79 -2.70 -2.19
C PHE A 222 6.54 -1.54 -2.85
N TYR A 223 6.54 -0.34 -2.25
CA TYR A 223 7.24 0.81 -2.81
C TYR A 223 8.76 0.70 -2.69
N GLY A 224 9.25 -0.02 -1.67
CA GLY A 224 10.66 -0.43 -1.58
C GLY A 224 11.06 -1.38 -2.70
N PHE A 225 10.22 -2.35 -3.05
CA PHE A 225 10.43 -3.28 -4.17
C PHE A 225 10.53 -2.55 -5.49
N TRP A 226 9.60 -1.64 -5.77
CA TRP A 226 9.58 -0.87 -7.01
C TRP A 226 10.60 0.26 -7.05
N GLU A 227 11.27 0.56 -5.93
CA GLU A 227 12.14 1.74 -5.76
C GLU A 227 11.42 3.03 -6.12
N ASN A 228 10.12 3.08 -5.81
CA ASN A 228 9.21 4.11 -6.26
C ASN A 228 8.60 4.83 -5.04
N VAL A 229 9.42 5.66 -4.39
CA VAL A 229 9.00 6.56 -3.30
C VAL A 229 9.21 7.98 -3.79
N ASN A 230 8.18 8.81 -3.70
CA ASN A 230 8.29 10.23 -4.04
C ASN A 230 9.09 10.92 -2.95
N GLU A 231 10.22 11.53 -3.29
CA GLU A 231 10.97 12.35 -2.35
C GLU A 231 10.67 13.82 -2.62
N LEU A 232 10.27 14.53 -1.56
CA LEU A 232 9.99 15.95 -1.56
C LEU A 232 10.76 16.62 -0.43
N THR A 233 11.10 17.88 -0.63
CA THR A 233 11.67 18.77 0.36
C THR A 233 10.64 19.83 0.76
N ALA A 234 10.90 20.56 1.84
CA ALA A 234 10.04 21.66 2.27
C ALA A 234 9.80 22.71 1.17
N ASP A 235 10.79 22.92 0.29
CA ASP A 235 10.71 23.88 -0.82
C ASP A 235 9.78 23.42 -1.95
N ASP A 236 9.51 22.10 -2.06
CA ASP A 236 8.55 21.57 -3.03
C ASP A 236 7.09 21.80 -2.58
N ILE A 237 6.86 22.08 -1.29
CA ILE A 237 5.51 22.17 -0.70
C ILE A 237 4.95 23.59 -0.85
N ILE A 238 3.78 23.69 -1.47
CA ILE A 238 3.06 24.95 -1.67
C ILE A 238 2.10 25.24 -0.52
N ASP A 239 1.39 24.21 -0.07
CA ASP A 239 0.44 24.28 1.04
C ASP A 239 0.49 22.96 1.80
N GLY A 240 0.86 23.03 3.07
CA GLY A 240 1.06 21.88 3.96
C GLY A 240 0.84 22.24 5.42
N ASN A 241 0.04 23.28 5.70
CA ASN A 241 -0.24 23.72 7.07
C ASN A 241 -0.85 22.59 7.93
N GLU A 242 -1.47 21.61 7.28
CA GLU A 242 -2.05 20.42 7.93
C GLU A 242 -1.01 19.45 8.50
N PHE A 243 0.28 19.55 8.13
CA PHE A 243 1.35 18.70 8.70
C PHE A 243 1.47 18.86 10.22
N ASN A 244 1.06 20.01 10.77
CA ASN A 244 1.12 20.29 12.21
C ASN A 244 -0.13 19.83 12.98
N GLN A 245 -1.13 19.22 12.33
CA GLN A 245 -2.40 18.84 12.95
C GLN A 245 -2.37 17.48 13.68
N GLY A 246 -1.18 16.88 13.82
CA GLY A 246 -0.93 15.62 14.52
C GLY A 246 -0.84 14.41 13.60
N VAL A 247 -0.30 13.31 14.13
CA VAL A 247 -0.20 12.00 13.49
C VAL A 247 -1.53 11.24 13.54
N LEU A 248 -1.71 10.25 12.65
CA LEU A 248 -2.92 9.42 12.54
C LEU A 248 -4.20 10.19 12.15
N ARG A 249 -4.06 11.18 11.27
CA ARG A 249 -5.17 11.91 10.69
C ARG A 249 -4.95 12.07 9.20
N GLU A 250 -6.06 12.10 8.47
CA GLU A 250 -6.02 12.44 7.06
C GLU A 250 -5.68 13.91 6.87
N ILE A 251 -4.69 14.14 6.04
CA ILE A 251 -4.22 15.47 5.69
C ILE A 251 -4.17 15.65 4.18
N VAL A 252 -4.23 16.90 3.77
CA VAL A 252 -4.10 17.35 2.39
C VAL A 252 -2.90 18.28 2.30
N PHE A 253 -2.07 18.06 1.29
CA PHE A 253 -1.01 19.02 0.94
C PHE A 253 -0.90 19.17 -0.57
N SER A 254 -0.30 20.27 -1.02
CA SER A 254 0.01 20.50 -2.43
C SER A 254 1.49 20.75 -2.64
N HIS A 255 2.01 20.27 -3.76
CA HIS A 255 3.43 20.43 -4.13
C HIS A 255 3.63 20.66 -5.63
N GLU A 256 4.75 21.27 -5.98
CA GLU A 256 5.17 21.60 -7.36
C GLU A 256 6.50 20.90 -7.67
N ASN A 257 6.41 19.62 -8.04
CA ASN A 257 7.57 18.82 -8.43
C ASN A 257 7.15 17.90 -9.57
N ASN A 258 7.53 18.21 -10.81
CA ASN A 258 7.04 17.50 -12.00
C ASN A 258 7.25 15.97 -11.89
N THR A 259 8.43 15.53 -11.44
CA THR A 259 8.73 14.10 -11.29
C THR A 259 7.77 13.43 -10.30
N SER A 260 7.63 14.00 -9.11
CA SER A 260 6.74 13.46 -8.07
C SER A 260 5.25 13.66 -8.40
N SER A 261 4.90 14.70 -9.14
CA SER A 261 3.53 15.03 -9.55
C SER A 261 2.98 13.98 -10.52
N PHE A 262 3.77 13.62 -11.53
CA PHE A 262 3.41 12.62 -12.54
C PHE A 262 3.79 11.18 -12.13
N SER A 263 4.48 11.01 -11.00
CA SER A 263 4.83 9.70 -10.46
C SER A 263 3.59 8.89 -10.08
N HIS A 264 3.62 7.57 -10.29
CA HIS A 264 2.55 6.66 -9.86
C HIS A 264 2.78 6.11 -8.44
N SER A 265 3.80 6.59 -7.74
CA SER A 265 3.99 6.26 -6.33
C SER A 265 2.93 6.93 -5.47
N TRP A 266 2.47 6.19 -4.46
CA TRP A 266 1.56 6.67 -3.43
C TRP A 266 2.22 6.73 -2.05
N LEU A 267 3.54 6.65 -2.00
CA LEU A 267 4.31 6.84 -0.78
C LEU A 267 5.24 8.03 -0.97
N TYR A 268 5.07 9.02 -0.09
CA TYR A 268 5.86 10.25 -0.09
C TYR A 268 6.80 10.25 1.11
N LYS A 269 8.06 10.57 0.87
CA LYS A 269 9.06 10.90 1.88
C LYS A 269 9.31 12.39 1.81
N ILE A 270 8.90 13.10 2.86
CA ILE A 270 8.96 14.56 2.89
C ILE A 270 10.05 14.97 3.89
N TRP A 271 11.06 15.68 3.41
CA TRP A 271 12.16 16.21 4.20
C TRP A 271 11.83 17.60 4.75
N ASN A 272 12.02 17.78 6.05
CA ASN A 272 11.88 19.05 6.76
C ASN A 272 13.16 19.36 7.56
N LYS A 273 13.15 20.43 8.35
CA LYS A 273 14.32 20.84 9.16
C LYS A 273 14.69 19.85 10.26
N GLU A 274 13.74 19.05 10.71
CA GLU A 274 13.87 18.11 11.84
C GLU A 274 14.19 16.68 11.37
N GLY A 275 14.12 16.41 10.06
CA GLY A 275 14.39 15.11 9.48
C GLY A 275 13.48 14.84 8.29
N TYR A 276 12.85 13.67 8.27
CA TYR A 276 11.80 13.35 7.30
C TYR A 276 10.66 12.62 7.98
N PHE A 277 9.50 12.68 7.35
CA PHE A 277 8.37 11.82 7.65
C PHE A 277 7.84 11.18 6.38
N TYR A 278 7.05 10.12 6.55
CA TYR A 278 6.36 9.48 5.44
C TYR A 278 4.89 9.86 5.43
N LEU A 279 4.36 10.05 4.24
CA LEU A 279 2.93 10.17 3.99
C LEU A 279 2.48 9.04 3.07
N MET A 280 1.54 8.25 3.57
CA MET A 280 0.86 7.19 2.82
C MET A 280 -0.34 7.83 2.11
N ALA A 281 -0.21 8.08 0.81
CA ALA A 281 -1.27 8.69 0.02
C ALA A 281 -2.30 7.64 -0.40
N HIS A 282 -3.55 8.07 -0.50
CA HIS A 282 -4.64 7.27 -1.08
C HIS A 282 -5.43 8.03 -2.14
N LYS A 283 -5.24 9.36 -2.23
CA LYS A 283 -5.81 10.20 -3.28
C LYS A 283 -4.76 11.20 -3.77
N LYS A 284 -4.74 11.41 -5.08
CA LYS A 284 -3.86 12.37 -5.76
C LYS A 284 -4.59 13.01 -6.93
N GLU A 285 -4.55 14.33 -6.99
CA GLU A 285 -5.10 15.14 -8.07
C GLU A 285 -3.97 15.95 -8.70
N VAL A 286 -3.75 15.79 -10.00
CA VAL A 286 -2.70 16.54 -10.73
C VAL A 286 -3.37 17.60 -11.60
N LYS A 287 -2.96 18.85 -11.41
CA LYS A 287 -3.37 20.00 -12.22
C LYS A 287 -2.19 20.45 -13.07
N ILE A 288 -2.41 20.53 -14.38
CA ILE A 288 -1.43 21.07 -15.33
C ILE A 288 -1.74 22.55 -15.49
N ILE A 289 -0.82 23.40 -15.07
CA ILE A 289 -0.92 24.84 -15.27
C ILE A 289 -0.01 25.20 -16.45
N PRO A 290 -0.57 25.75 -17.55
CA PRO A 290 0.25 26.20 -18.68
C PRO A 290 1.35 27.16 -18.19
N GLN A 291 2.59 26.93 -18.60
CA GLN A 291 3.79 27.71 -18.24
C GLN A 291 4.34 27.50 -16.80
N GLU A 292 3.58 26.93 -15.86
CA GLU A 292 4.02 26.71 -14.47
C GLU A 292 4.30 25.23 -14.13
N GLY A 293 3.92 24.31 -15.02
CA GLY A 293 4.17 22.87 -14.85
C GLY A 293 3.04 22.13 -14.13
N GLY A 294 3.35 20.96 -13.57
CA GLY A 294 2.39 20.08 -12.90
C GLY A 294 2.34 20.29 -11.39
N LYS A 295 1.22 20.81 -10.90
CA LYS A 295 0.92 20.90 -9.46
C LYS A 295 0.11 19.68 -9.02
N SER A 296 0.46 19.09 -7.88
CA SER A 296 -0.30 17.97 -7.32
C SER A 296 -0.87 18.32 -5.97
N THR A 297 -2.13 17.94 -5.74
CA THR A 297 -2.77 17.91 -4.44
C THR A 297 -2.89 16.46 -4.00
N VAL A 298 -2.35 16.14 -2.83
CA VAL A 298 -2.23 14.78 -2.31
C VAL A 298 -2.98 14.70 -0.99
N THR A 299 -3.76 13.62 -0.82
CA THR A 299 -4.44 13.29 0.43
C THR A 299 -3.92 11.96 0.97
N GLY A 300 -3.58 11.93 2.25
CA GLY A 300 -2.94 10.78 2.86
C GLY A 300 -2.84 10.87 4.38
N ILE A 301 -2.17 9.88 4.95
CA ILE A 301 -1.93 9.76 6.39
C ILE A 301 -0.44 9.88 6.66
N ILE A 302 -0.06 10.75 7.58
CA ILE A 302 1.32 10.80 8.08
C ILE A 302 1.57 9.56 8.92
N TYR A 303 2.56 8.76 8.53
CA TYR A 303 3.05 7.68 9.36
C TYR A 303 4.00 8.22 10.43
N PRO A 304 3.84 7.83 11.72
CA PRO A 304 4.68 8.33 12.80
C PRO A 304 6.18 8.13 12.54
N THR A 305 6.98 9.17 12.78
CA THR A 305 8.44 9.11 12.69
C THR A 305 9.03 8.22 13.78
N ASP A 306 8.38 8.20 14.96
CA ASP A 306 8.58 7.23 16.03
C ASP A 306 7.29 6.46 16.29
N ASP A 307 7.27 5.18 15.91
CA ASP A 307 6.13 4.28 16.11
C ASP A 307 6.33 3.31 17.28
N ARG A 308 7.38 3.52 18.09
CA ARG A 308 7.55 2.78 19.34
C ARG A 308 6.38 3.09 20.25
N ARG A 309 5.84 2.05 20.90
CA ARG A 309 4.72 2.16 21.85
C ARG A 309 3.45 2.79 21.26
N LEU A 310 3.28 2.77 19.94
CA LEU A 310 2.10 3.27 19.22
C LEU A 310 0.76 2.84 19.84
N PHE A 311 0.72 1.66 20.47
CA PHE A 311 -0.49 1.09 21.05
C PHE A 311 -0.78 1.47 22.50
N VAL A 312 0.10 2.20 23.19
CA VAL A 312 -0.08 2.58 24.61
C VAL A 312 0.07 4.08 24.88
N GLU A 313 0.72 4.81 23.99
CA GLU A 313 0.85 6.27 24.07
C GLU A 313 -0.06 6.92 23.00
N GLU A 314 -0.63 8.10 23.28
CA GLU A 314 -1.11 8.95 22.19
C GLU A 314 0.12 9.32 21.36
N PRO A 315 0.15 8.99 20.06
CA PRO A 315 1.31 9.26 19.24
C PRO A 315 1.52 10.78 19.21
N SER A 316 2.69 11.20 19.71
CA SER A 316 3.11 12.60 19.84
C SER A 316 3.28 13.29 18.51
#